data_AF-A0A417S3V1-F1
#
_entry.id   AF-A0A417S3V1-F1
#
_cell.length_a   1.000
_cell.length_b   1.000
_cell.length_c   1.000
_cell.angle_alpha   90.00
_cell.angle_beta   90.00
_cell.angle_gamma   90.00
#
_symmetry.space_group_name_H-M   'P 1'
#
loop_
_entity.id
_entity.type
_entity.pdbx_description
1 polymer ?
#
loop_
_entity_poly.entity_id
_entity_poly.type
_entity_poly.pdbx_seq_one_letter_code
_entity_poly.pdbx_strand_id
1 'polypeptide(L)' 'MYKGPRTNMYLVRSLSMTNWLCNHGHKILKVEDSERDEKLKVFFFEDTPALHRTMMSFQKGV' A
#
# COMPACT_ATOMS: atom_id res chain seq x y z
N MET A 1 -8.15 17.11 -6.53
CA MET A 1 -6.91 16.90 -5.74
C MET A 1 -7.31 16.72 -4.27
N TYR A 2 -6.93 15.59 -3.65
CA TYR A 2 -7.39 15.23 -2.29
C TYR A 2 -6.87 16.23 -1.24
N LYS A 3 -7.75 16.74 -0.37
CA LYS A 3 -7.46 17.76 0.66
C LYS A 3 -7.49 17.18 2.09
N GLY A 4 -6.93 15.99 2.27
CA GLY A 4 -6.75 15.37 3.59
C GLY A 4 -5.50 15.88 4.32
N PRO A 5 -5.27 15.48 5.58
CA PRO A 5 -4.02 15.73 6.29
C PRO A 5 -2.82 15.32 5.41
N ARG A 6 -1.69 16.04 5.53
CA ARG A 6 -0.42 15.68 4.86
C ARG A 6 0.19 14.42 5.49
N THR A 7 -0.55 13.34 5.48
CA THR A 7 -0.06 12.03 5.86
C THR A 7 0.91 11.59 4.76
N ASN A 8 2.17 11.33 5.11
CA ASN A 8 3.10 10.72 4.18
C ASN A 8 2.54 9.36 3.76
N MET A 9 2.48 9.12 2.45
CA MET A 9 1.87 7.92 1.90
C MET A 9 2.93 7.05 1.24
N TYR A 10 2.80 5.74 1.42
CA TYR A 10 3.62 4.75 0.75
C TYR A 10 2.80 3.99 -0.31
N LEU A 11 3.34 3.88 -1.52
CA LEU A 11 2.66 3.25 -2.66
C LEU A 11 3.10 1.78 -2.81
N VAL A 12 2.12 0.89 -2.79
CA VAL A 12 2.29 -0.55 -3.02
C VAL A 12 1.57 -0.95 -4.32
N ARG A 13 2.26 -1.66 -5.21
CA ARG A 13 1.72 -2.13 -6.51
C ARG A 13 1.36 -3.61 -6.53
N SER A 14 1.86 -4.39 -5.58
CA SER A 14 1.67 -5.84 -5.53
C SER A 14 0.43 -6.20 -4.73
N LEU A 15 -0.51 -6.93 -5.34
CA LEU A 15 -1.72 -7.38 -4.66
C LEU A 15 -1.41 -8.28 -3.45
N SER A 16 -0.43 -9.18 -3.56
CA SER A 16 -0.07 -10.07 -2.46
C SER A 16 0.54 -9.31 -1.28
N MET A 17 1.39 -8.31 -1.53
CA MET A 17 1.87 -7.41 -0.48
C MET A 17 0.72 -6.59 0.12
N THR A 18 -0.17 -6.04 -0.69
CA THR A 18 -1.36 -5.30 -0.21
C THR A 18 -2.20 -6.17 0.73
N ASN A 19 -2.51 -7.40 0.33
CA ASN A 19 -3.29 -8.34 1.15
C ASN A 19 -2.55 -8.68 2.46
N TRP A 20 -1.24 -8.92 2.39
CA TRP A 20 -0.42 -9.15 3.58
C TRP A 20 -0.50 -7.99 4.57
N LEU A 21 -0.34 -6.75 4.08
CA LEU A 21 -0.43 -5.55 4.90
C LEU A 21 -1.80 -5.38 5.53
N CYS A 22 -2.88 -5.58 4.77
CA CYS A 22 -4.25 -5.56 5.28
C CYS A 22 -4.48 -6.59 6.39
N ASN A 23 -3.97 -7.82 6.22
CA ASN A 23 -4.06 -8.87 7.22
C ASN A 23 -3.27 -8.57 8.50
N HIS A 24 -2.33 -7.64 8.45
CA HIS A 24 -1.51 -7.19 9.59
C HIS A 24 -1.99 -5.84 10.17
N GLY A 25 -3.21 -5.41 9.82
CA GLY A 25 -3.85 -4.23 10.41
C GLY A 25 -3.53 -2.90 9.73
N HIS A 26 -2.73 -2.90 8.67
CA HIS A 26 -2.48 -1.69 7.87
C HIS A 26 -3.68 -1.40 6.98
N LYS A 27 -4.14 -0.15 6.95
CA LYS A 27 -5.32 0.25 6.17
C LYS A 27 -4.90 0.92 4.87
N ILE A 28 -5.57 0.53 3.78
CA ILE A 28 -5.50 1.25 2.51
C ILE A 28 -6.17 2.61 2.71
N LEU A 29 -5.42 3.68 2.49
CA LEU A 29 -5.93 5.06 2.57
C LEU A 29 -6.52 5.52 1.24
N LYS A 30 -5.95 5.07 0.13
CA LYS A 30 -6.33 5.48 -1.22
C LYS A 30 -6.01 4.39 -2.23
N VAL A 31 -6.81 4.31 -3.28
CA VAL A 31 -6.55 3.50 -4.47
C VAL A 31 -6.63 4.41 -5.68
N GLU A 32 -5.65 4.32 -6.56
CA GLU A 32 -5.63 5.04 -7.84
C GLU A 32 -5.33 4.08 -8.99
N ASP A 33 -5.60 4.52 -10.21
CA ASP A 33 -5.13 3.84 -11.42
C ASP A 33 -3.61 4.00 -11.55
N SER A 34 -2.96 2.95 -12.07
CA SER A 34 -1.54 3.01 -12.40
C SER A 34 -1.34 3.89 -13.63
N GLU A 35 -0.47 4.89 -13.52
CA GLU A 35 -0.10 5.76 -14.65
C GLU A 35 0.49 4.99 -15.86
N ARG A 36 0.96 3.76 -15.64
CA ARG A 36 1.53 2.90 -16.70
C ARG A 36 0.49 2.07 -17.45
N ASP A 37 -0.62 1.73 -16.78
CA ASP A 37 -1.69 0.89 -17.33
C ASP A 37 -2.94 1.11 -16.48
N GLU A 38 -3.96 1.74 -17.07
CA GLU A 38 -5.23 2.07 -16.42
C GLU A 38 -6.02 0.84 -15.95
N LYS A 39 -5.68 -0.37 -16.44
CA LYS A 39 -6.28 -1.62 -15.95
C LYS A 39 -5.68 -2.07 -14.61
N LEU A 40 -4.55 -1.50 -14.20
CA LEU A 40 -3.90 -1.82 -12.94
C LEU A 40 -4.19 -0.75 -11.89
N LYS A 41 -4.29 -1.17 -10.64
CA LYS A 41 -4.47 -0.28 -9.48
C LYS A 41 -3.20 -0.17 -8.66
N VAL A 42 -3.01 0.97 -8.01
CA VAL A 42 -1.98 1.20 -6.99
C VAL A 42 -2.64 1.49 -5.65
N PHE A 43 -2.05 0.98 -4.57
CA PHE A 43 -2.60 1.04 -3.21
C PHE A 43 -1.72 1.93 -2.34
N PHE A 44 -2.32 2.90 -1.67
CA PHE A 44 -1.62 3.80 -0.77
C PHE A 44 -1.89 3.42 0.68
N PHE A 45 -0.83 3.34 1.46
CA PHE A 45 -0.84 3.13 2.90
C PHE A 45 -0.23 4.34 3.61
N GLU A 46 -0.47 4.46 4.91
CA GLU A 46 0.26 5.41 5.74
C GLU A 46 1.73 5.01 5.83
N ASP A 47 2.64 5.94 5.53
CA ASP A 47 4.08 5.70 5.59
C ASP A 47 4.55 5.72 7.05
N THR A 48 4.63 4.54 7.65
CA THR A 48 5.05 4.38 9.05
C THR A 48 6.19 3.37 9.17
N PRO A 49 7.05 3.47 10.20
CA PRO A 49 8.05 2.43 10.48
C PRO A 49 7.44 1.04 10.69
N ALA A 50 6.19 0.95 11.18
CA ALA A 50 5.50 -0.32 11.36
C ALA A 50 5.11 -0.97 10.02
N LEU A 51 4.71 -0.17 9.04
CA LEU A 51 4.46 -0.61 7.66
C LEU A 51 5.72 -1.28 7.09
N HIS A 52 6.86 -0.57 7.13
CA HIS A 52 8.13 -1.07 6.58
C HIS A 52 8.59 -2.36 7.25
N ARG A 53 8.47 -2.47 8.58
CA ARG A 53 8.78 -3.72 9.29
C ARG A 53 7.90 -4.87 8.82
N THR A 54 6.60 -4.64 8.65
CA THR A 54 5.66 -5.66 8.17
C THR A 54 5.97 -6.09 6.74
N MET A 55 6.39 -5.15 5.88
CA MET A 55 6.85 -5.45 4.52
C MET A 55 8.13 -6.29 4.51
N MET A 56 9.09 -6.02 5.40
CA MET A 56 10.32 -6.80 5.51
C MET A 56 10.06 -8.25 5.94
N SER A 57 8.98 -8.49 6.69
CA SER A 57 8.55 -9.85 7.07
C SER A 57 7.77 -10.58 5.98
N PHE A 58 7.44 -9.93 4.87
CA PHE A 58 6.70 -10.56 3.77
C PHE A 58 7.59 -11.52 2.98
N GLN A 59 7.28 -12.82 3.06
CA GLN A 59 7.91 -13.84 2.22
C GLN A 59 7.08 -14.04 0.94
N LYS A 60 7.66 -13.71 -0.21
CA LYS A 60 6.99 -13.85 -1.49
C LYS A 60 7.10 -15.31 -1.96
N GLY A 61 6.03 -16.10 -1.78
CA GLY A 61 5.93 -17.44 -2.38
C GLY A 61 5.37 -18.57 -1.51
N VAL A 62 4.39 -18.29 -0.64
CA VAL A 62 3.54 -19.34 -0.05
C VAL A 62 2.20 -19.35 -0.78
#